data_AF-A0A3N5G427-F1
#
_entry.id   AF-A0A3N5G427-F1
#
_cell.length_a   1.000
_cell.length_b   1.000
_cell.length_c   1.000
_cell.angle_alpha   90.00
_cell.angle_beta   90.00
_cell.angle_gamma   90.00
#
_symmetry.space_group_name_H-M   'P 1'
#
loop_
_entity.id
_entity.type
_entity.pdbx_description
1 polymer ?
#
loop_
_entity_poly.entity_id
_entity_poly.type
_entity_poly.pdbx_seq_one_letter_code
_entity_poly.pdbx_strand_id
1 'polypeptide(L)' 'MSDVTNLPIYKPPSPGERPDAPRKEEPPRPGMIRIPGGTFRMGSDRYYPEEAPVHRVTVDGFWIDPTPVTNRQFREFVNA' A
#
# COMPACT_ATOMS: atom_id res chain seq x y z
N MET A 1 -3.65 19.34 -25.86
CA MET A 1 -3.95 19.20 -24.42
C MET A 1 -4.71 17.90 -24.24
N SER A 2 -4.03 16.83 -23.83
CA SER A 2 -4.67 15.54 -23.56
C SER A 2 -5.37 15.58 -22.21
N ASP A 3 -6.65 15.22 -22.23
CA ASP A 3 -7.59 15.15 -21.12
C ASP A 3 -7.11 14.14 -20.06
N VAL A 4 -6.76 14.61 -18.87
CA VAL A 4 -6.23 13.80 -17.74
C VAL A 4 -7.33 13.16 -16.91
N THR A 5 -8.60 13.29 -17.31
CA THR A 5 -9.77 12.85 -16.53
C THR A 5 -10.07 11.35 -16.62
N ASN A 6 -9.30 10.58 -17.39
CA ASN A 6 -9.53 9.15 -17.59
C ASN A 6 -8.36 8.26 -17.16
N LEU A 7 -7.65 8.63 -16.09
CA LEU A 7 -6.74 7.70 -15.41
C LEU A 7 -7.58 6.63 -14.71
N PRO A 8 -7.25 5.33 -14.83
CA PRO A 8 -8.01 4.28 -14.16
C PRO A 8 -7.92 4.50 -12.65
N ILE A 9 -9.03 4.88 -12.02
CA ILE A 9 -9.19 4.83 -10.57
C ILE A 9 -8.80 3.41 -10.17
N TYR A 10 -7.81 3.30 -9.28
CA TYR A 10 -7.40 2.02 -8.72
C TYR A 10 -8.64 1.33 -8.13
N LYS A 11 -9.12 0.29 -8.81
CA LYS A 11 -10.16 -0.60 -8.31
C LYS A 11 -9.44 -1.61 -7.42
N PRO A 12 -9.59 -1.55 -6.09
CA PRO A 12 -9.03 -2.61 -5.25
C PRO A 12 -9.62 -3.95 -5.69
N PRO A 13 -8.84 -5.05 -5.61
CA PRO A 13 -9.35 -6.37 -5.92
C PRO A 13 -10.60 -6.66 -5.11
N SER A 14 -11.57 -7.34 -5.74
CA SER A 14 -12.74 -7.87 -5.02
C SER A 14 -12.25 -8.75 -3.87
N PRO A 15 -12.92 -8.79 -2.70
CA PRO A 15 -12.54 -9.70 -1.63
C PRO A 15 -12.46 -11.15 -2.16
N GLY A 16 -11.25 -11.71 -2.23
CA GLY A 16 -10.97 -13.03 -2.79
C GLY A 16 -10.29 -13.08 -4.17
N GLU A 17 -10.13 -11.94 -4.85
CA GLU A 17 -9.43 -11.81 -6.13
C GLU A 17 -7.95 -11.51 -5.85
N ARG A 18 -7.05 -12.49 -6.07
CA ARG A 18 -5.59 -12.30 -5.88
C ARG A 18 -5.01 -11.70 -7.17
N PRO A 19 -4.52 -10.44 -7.20
CA PRO A 19 -3.93 -9.85 -8.42
C PRO A 19 -2.64 -10.55 -8.86
N ASP A 20 -2.02 -11.27 -7.94
CA ASP A 20 -0.75 -11.94 -8.03
C ASP A 20 -0.85 -13.22 -7.18
N ALA A 21 -0.46 -14.36 -7.75
CA ALA A 21 -0.34 -15.62 -7.01
C ALA A 21 0.41 -15.39 -5.68
N PRO A 22 0.14 -16.14 -4.59
CA PRO A 22 0.83 -15.93 -3.32
C PRO A 22 2.33 -16.05 -3.56
N ARG A 23 3.03 -14.91 -3.60
CA ARG A 23 4.48 -14.89 -3.53
C ARG A 23 4.81 -15.66 -2.27
N LYS A 24 5.68 -16.67 -2.36
CA LYS A 24 6.21 -17.35 -1.17
C LYS A 24 6.61 -16.24 -0.21
N GLU A 25 6.02 -16.23 0.99
CA GLU A 25 6.29 -15.18 1.97
C GLU A 25 7.79 -15.22 2.30
N GLU A 26 8.57 -14.37 1.64
CA GLU A 26 9.94 -14.14 2.03
C GLU A 26 9.92 -13.52 3.43
N PRO A 27 10.80 -13.99 4.33
CA PRO A 27 10.88 -13.42 5.66
C PRO A 27 11.10 -11.91 5.55
N PRO A 28 10.49 -11.11 6.44
CA PRO A 28 10.61 -9.67 6.36
C PRO A 28 12.07 -9.25 6.50
N ARG A 29 12.42 -8.14 5.85
CA ARG A 29 13.74 -7.53 6.05
C ARG A 29 13.89 -7.14 7.54
N PRO A 30 15.10 -7.28 8.13
CA PRO A 30 15.33 -6.88 9.50
C PRO A 30 14.89 -5.44 9.77
N GLY A 31 14.13 -5.23 10.84
CA GLY A 31 13.66 -3.90 11.26
C GLY A 31 12.26 -3.51 10.78
N MET A 32 11.62 -4.30 9.92
CA MET A 32 10.20 -4.12 9.60
C MET A 32 9.31 -4.45 10.79
N ILE A 33 8.19 -3.73 10.91
CA ILE A 33 7.17 -3.96 11.94
C ILE A 33 5.93 -4.63 11.34
N ARG A 34 5.32 -5.54 12.08
CA ARG A 34 4.08 -6.22 11.69
C ARG A 34 2.88 -5.36 12.08
N ILE A 35 2.07 -4.96 11.11
CA ILE A 35 0.78 -4.32 11.35
C ILE A 35 -0.32 -5.37 11.25
N PRO A 36 -1.12 -5.62 12.31
CA PRO A 36 -2.22 -6.57 12.24
C PRO A 36 -3.25 -6.13 11.17
N GLY A 37 -3.87 -7.11 10.52
CA GLY A 37 -4.98 -6.83 9.60
C GLY A 37 -6.19 -6.35 10.36
N GLY A 38 -7.12 -5.70 9.66
CA GLY A 38 -8.33 -5.17 10.28
C GLY A 38 -9.15 -4.30 9.33
N THR A 39 -10.29 -3.84 9.85
CA THR A 39 -11.17 -2.90 9.15
C THR A 39 -11.04 -1.50 9.74
N PHE A 40 -10.85 -0.50 8.90
CA PHE A 40 -10.74 0.90 9.32
C PHE A 40 -11.44 1.85 8.35
N ARG A 41 -11.54 3.12 8.74
CA ARG A 41 -12.07 4.20 7.90
C ARG A 41 -10.90 4.84 7.12
N MET A 42 -10.87 4.67 5.80
CA MET A 42 -9.89 5.28 4.91
C MET A 42 -10.47 6.52 4.25
N GLY A 43 -9.64 7.53 4.02
CA GLY A 43 -10.01 8.82 3.40
C GLY A 43 -10.32 9.92 4.42
N SER A 44 -10.71 11.08 3.92
CA SER A 44 -11.12 12.26 4.69
C SER A 44 -12.21 13.04 3.97
N ASP A 45 -13.25 13.45 4.70
CA ASP A 45 -14.32 14.32 4.17
C ASP A 45 -14.05 15.81 4.44
N ARG A 46 -12.89 16.16 5.03
CA ARG A 46 -12.64 17.50 5.62
C ARG A 46 -11.59 18.35 4.92
N TYR A 47 -10.68 17.75 4.17
CA TYR A 47 -9.50 18.45 3.65
C TYR A 47 -9.55 18.54 2.13
N TYR A 48 -8.91 17.61 1.44
CA TYR A 48 -8.82 17.61 -0.01
C TYR A 48 -9.94 16.77 -0.65
N PRO A 49 -10.61 17.24 -1.72
CA PRO A 49 -11.67 16.49 -2.37
C PRO A 49 -11.26 15.09 -2.84
N GLU A 50 -10.01 14.91 -3.26
CA GLU A 50 -9.44 13.63 -3.69
C GLU A 50 -9.21 12.63 -2.55
N GLU A 51 -9.24 13.08 -1.29
CA GLU A 51 -9.18 12.20 -0.12
C GLU A 51 -10.58 11.69 0.29
N ALA A 52 -11.65 12.27 -0.25
CA ALA A 52 -13.03 11.90 0.03
C ALA A 52 -13.55 10.81 -0.95
N PRO A 53 -14.62 10.09 -0.60
CA PRO A 53 -15.28 10.07 0.70
C PRO A 53 -14.59 9.10 1.67
N VAL A 54 -14.82 9.32 2.97
CA VAL A 54 -14.45 8.33 3.97
C VAL A 54 -15.27 7.05 3.77
N HIS A 55 -14.60 5.90 3.68
CA HIS A 55 -15.25 4.59 3.55
C HIS A 55 -14.52 3.50 4.34
N ARG A 56 -15.19 2.37 4.57
CA ARG A 56 -14.61 1.23 5.30
C ARG A 56 -13.80 0.36 4.37
N VAL A 57 -12.56 0.06 4.76
CA VAL A 57 -11.64 -0.85 4.06
C VAL A 57 -11.17 -1.92 5.03
N THR A 58 -11.13 -3.18 4.57
CA THR A 58 -10.51 -4.30 5.29
C THR A 58 -9.24 -4.69 4.57
N VAL A 59 -8.14 -4.81 5.31
CA VAL A 59 -6.85 -5.26 4.78
C VAL A 59 -6.32 -6.44 5.60
N ASP A 60 -5.60 -7.32 4.93
CA ASP A 60 -4.80 -8.34 5.60
C ASP A 60 -3.65 -7.70 6.38
N GLY A 61 -3.07 -8.45 7.30
CA GLY A 61 -1.92 -7.98 8.04
C GLY A 61 -0.64 -8.02 7.21
N PHE A 62 0.18 -6.98 7.31
CA PHE A 62 1.37 -6.79 6.48
C PHE A 62 2.56 -6.24 7.27
N TRP A 63 3.75 -6.31 6.67
CA TRP A 63 4.98 -5.72 7.20
C TRP A 63 5.23 -4.35 6.59
N ILE A 64 5.66 -3.38 7.39
CA ILE A 64 6.03 -2.04 6.92
C ILE A 64 7.35 -1.59 7.54
N ASP A 65 8.17 -0.89 6.75
CA ASP A 65 9.36 -0.22 7.28
C ASP A 65 8.92 0.97 8.15
N PRO A 66 9.47 1.13 9.38
CA PRO A 66 9.14 2.28 10.24
C PRO A 66 9.73 3.59 9.71
N THR A 67 10.68 3.52 8.78
CA THR A 67 11.34 4.67 8.15
C THR A 67 11.41 4.48 6.64
N PRO A 68 11.42 5.57 5.84
CA PRO A 68 11.71 5.48 4.42
C PRO A 68 13.05 4.79 4.14
N VAL A 69 13.18 4.18 2.96
CA VAL A 69 14.43 3.60 2.50
C VAL A 69 15.48 4.71 2.39
N THR A 70 16.64 4.48 3.01
CA THR A 70 17.76 5.43 2.99
C THR A 70 18.61 5.25 1.74
N ASN A 71 19.33 6.31 1.34
CA ASN A 71 20.31 6.25 0.24
C ASN A 71 21.39 5.19 0.47
N ARG A 72 21.73 4.87 1.73
CA ARG A 72 22.66 3.80 2.07
C ARG A 72 22.09 2.43 1.72
N GLN A 73 20.87 2.14 2.16
CA GLN A 73 20.18 0.87 1.87
C GLN A 73 19.94 0.70 0.37
N PHE A 74 19.55 1.77 -0.33
CA PHE A 74 19.38 1.71 -1.77
C PHE A 74 20.70 1.42 -2.50
N ARG A 75 21.81 2.02 -2.07
CA ARG A 75 23.13 1.73 -2.63
C ARG A 75 23.57 0.27 -2.39
N GLU A 76 23.26 -0.30 -1.24
CA GLU A 76 23.50 -1.72 -0.96
C GLU A 76 22.74 -2.62 -1.95
N PHE A 77 21.48 -2.29 -2.25
CA PHE A 77 20.68 -2.99 -3.25
C PHE A 77 21.26 -2.90 -4.67
N VAL A 78 21.70 -1.71 -5.10
CA VAL A 78 22.27 -1.50 -6.45
C VAL A 78 23.58 -2.26 -6.64
N ASN A 79 24.35 -2.47 -5.57
CA ASN A 79 25.67 -3.10 -5.61
C ASN A 79 25.64 -4.63 -5.38
N ALA A 80 24.48 -5.21 -5.11
CA ALA A 80 24.30 -6.65 -4.91
C ALA A 80 24.20 -7.40 -6.26
#